data_AF-A0A7S4DNW2-F1
#
_entry.id   AF-A0A7S4DNW2-F1
#
_cell.length_a   1.000
_cell.length_b   1.000
_cell.length_c   1.000
_cell.angle_alpha   90.00
_cell.angle_beta   90.00
_cell.angle_gamma   90.00
#
_symmetry.space_group_name_H-M   'P 1'
#
loop_
_entity.id
_entity.type
_entity.pdbx_description
1 polymer ?
#
loop_
_entity_poly.entity_id
_entity_poly.type
_entity_poly.pdbx_seq_one_letter_code
_entity_poly.pdbx_strand_id
1 'polypeptide(L)'
;MSNNSHVTLTGGEIGRAQAAQAEAARCEPTVDMNPILLKPSSDTGSQVIVRGKPIGQQQASMYYRELKKPDSHLRIAVKKSLDALKATHDVVVLEGSTFQMR
;
A
#
# COMPACT_ATOMS: atom_id res chain seq x y z
N MET A 1 5.01 -18.62 8.28
CA MET A 1 5.34 -17.58 7.26
C MET A 1 5.38 -16.24 7.97
N SER A 2 6.47 -15.48 7.85
CA SER A 2 6.52 -14.11 8.37
C SER A 2 5.52 -13.24 7.61
N ASN A 3 4.72 -12.46 8.32
CA ASN A 3 3.98 -11.38 7.70
C ASN A 3 5.03 -10.39 7.18
N ASN A 4 5.21 -10.26 5.86
CA ASN A 4 6.07 -9.23 5.26
C ASN A 4 5.44 -7.82 5.40
N SER A 5 4.75 -7.58 6.51
CA SER A 5 4.08 -6.35 6.90
C SER A 5 4.57 -5.87 8.27
N HIS A 6 4.43 -4.57 8.49
CA HIS A 6 4.68 -3.86 9.74
C HIS A 6 3.35 -3.27 10.22
N VAL A 7 3.12 -3.27 11.53
CA VAL A 7 1.91 -2.70 12.14
C VAL A 7 2.26 -1.29 12.62
N THR A 8 1.60 -0.28 12.06
CA THR A 8 1.76 1.13 12.45
C THR A 8 1.28 1.35 13.87
N LEU A 9 1.63 2.48 14.50
CA LEU A 9 1.15 2.85 15.84
C LEU A 9 -0.38 2.85 15.98
N THR A 10 -1.09 3.12 14.88
CA THR A 10 -2.56 3.11 14.81
C THR A 10 -3.15 1.72 14.54
N GLY A 11 -2.33 0.68 14.51
CA GLY A 11 -2.74 -0.72 14.29
C GLY A 11 -2.96 -1.10 12.83
N GLY A 12 -2.59 -0.25 11.87
CA GLY A 12 -2.75 -0.52 10.44
C GLY A 12 -1.55 -1.28 9.86
N GLU A 13 -1.79 -2.14 8.87
CA GLU A 13 -0.72 -2.86 8.17
C GLU A 13 -0.12 -2.09 6.99
N ILE A 14 1.20 -2.00 6.93
CA ILE A 14 1.98 -1.52 5.76
C ILE A 14 3.07 -2.52 5.40
N GLY A 15 3.63 -2.44 4.19
CA GLY A 15 4.76 -3.28 3.80
C GLY A 15 6.00 -3.00 4.66
N ARG A 16 6.77 -4.05 4.99
CA ARG A 16 7.98 -3.91 5.82
C ARG A 16 9.04 -2.98 5.18
N ALA A 17 9.15 -2.99 3.86
CA ALA A 17 10.04 -2.08 3.13
C ALA A 17 9.65 -0.61 3.34
N GLN A 18 8.34 -0.32 3.37
CA GLN A 18 7.81 1.03 3.57
C GLN A 18 8.05 1.52 4.99
N ALA A 19 7.89 0.64 5.99
CA ALA A 19 8.28 0.94 7.37
C ALA A 19 9.79 1.26 7.49
N ALA A 20 10.65 0.43 6.89
CA ALA A 20 12.10 0.67 6.91
C ALA A 20 12.49 1.97 6.20
N GLN A 21 11.82 2.33 5.10
CA GLN A 21 12.02 3.61 4.41
C GLN A 21 11.61 4.80 5.28
N ALA A 22 10.47 4.71 5.98
CA ALA A 22 10.01 5.73 6.91
C ALA A 22 11.00 5.91 8.07
N GLU A 23 11.45 4.81 8.68
CA GLU A 23 12.46 4.80 9.74
C GLU A 23 13.78 5.45 9.25
N ALA A 24 14.25 5.09 8.05
CA ALA A 24 15.46 5.67 7.46
C ALA A 24 15.30 7.18 7.17
N ALA A 25 14.10 7.61 6.78
CA ALA A 25 13.75 9.01 6.60
C ALA A 25 13.48 9.76 7.91
N ARG A 26 13.55 9.07 9.07
CA ARG A 26 13.19 9.60 10.40
C ARG A 26 11.74 10.09 10.47
N CYS A 27 10.85 9.45 9.73
CA CYS A 27 9.42 9.68 9.75
C CYS A 27 8.71 8.53 10.46
N GLU A 28 7.61 8.83 11.13
CA GLU A 28 6.74 7.79 11.70
C GLU A 28 6.08 6.98 10.56
N PRO A 29 6.18 5.63 10.55
CA PRO A 29 5.49 4.82 9.55
C PRO A 29 3.97 4.95 9.65
N THR A 30 3.31 5.37 8.57
CA THR A 30 1.85 5.50 8.52
C THR A 30 1.25 4.74 7.35
N VAL A 31 -0.05 4.42 7.45
CA VAL A 31 -0.80 3.74 6.38
C VAL A 31 -0.89 4.54 5.09
N ASP A 32 -0.66 5.85 5.15
CA ASP A 32 -0.66 6.72 3.98
C ASP A 32 0.60 6.55 3.11
N MET A 33 1.70 6.05 3.68
CA MET A 33 2.92 5.71 2.93
C MET A 33 2.75 4.45 2.07
N ASN A 34 1.86 3.53 2.48
CA ASN A 34 1.53 2.34 1.70
C ASN A 34 0.02 2.09 1.69
N PRO A 35 -0.75 2.92 0.97
CA PRO A 35 -2.20 2.92 1.05
C PRO A 35 -2.84 1.65 0.51
N ILE A 36 -2.14 0.93 -0.36
CA ILE A 36 -2.54 -0.38 -0.88
C ILE A 36 -1.38 -1.35 -0.68
N LEU A 37 -1.62 -2.39 0.12
CA LEU A 37 -0.68 -3.49 0.33
C LEU A 37 -1.28 -4.78 -0.21
N LEU A 38 -0.55 -5.44 -1.11
CA LEU A 38 -0.89 -6.76 -1.62
C LEU A 38 -0.03 -7.80 -0.90
N LYS A 39 -0.67 -8.78 -0.26
CA LYS A 39 0.00 -9.92 0.36
C LYS A 39 -0.35 -11.17 -0.43
N PRO A 40 0.61 -11.81 -1.12
CA PRO A 40 0.36 -13.06 -1.83
C PRO A 40 -0.30 -14.07 -0.90
N SER A 41 -1.42 -14.65 -1.32
CA SER A 41 -2.17 -15.65 -0.54
C SER A 41 -2.32 -16.97 -1.28
N SER A 42 -2.14 -16.99 -2.59
CA SER A 42 -2.14 -18.17 -3.46
C SER A 42 -1.43 -17.85 -4.79
N ASP A 43 -1.26 -18.84 -5.66
CA ASP A 43 -0.60 -18.67 -6.96
C ASP A 43 -1.27 -17.60 -7.86
N THR A 44 -2.56 -17.35 -7.66
CA THR A 44 -3.36 -16.43 -8.50
C THR A 44 -3.99 -15.27 -7.74
N GLY A 45 -3.78 -15.22 -6.42
CA GLY A 45 -4.51 -14.32 -5.52
C GLY A 45 -3.63 -13.61 -4.51
N SER A 46 -4.09 -12.44 -4.07
CA SER A 46 -3.50 -11.69 -2.97
C SER A 46 -4.57 -11.22 -2.01
N GLN A 47 -4.26 -11.25 -0.72
CA GLN A 47 -4.98 -10.46 0.26
C GLN A 47 -4.71 -8.98 -0.02
N VAL A 48 -5.78 -8.20 -0.15
CA VAL A 48 -5.71 -6.76 -0.40
C VAL A 48 -5.96 -6.04 0.91
N ILE A 49 -5.03 -5.17 1.27
CA ILE A 49 -5.11 -4.30 2.44
C ILE A 49 -5.19 -2.87 1.92
N VAL A 50 -6.20 -2.13 2.36
CA VAL A 50 -6.43 -0.72 2.00
C VAL A 50 -6.37 0.12 3.26
N ARG A 51 -5.47 1.12 3.25
CA ARG A 51 -5.21 2.01 4.40
C ARG A 51 -5.04 1.24 5.71
N GLY A 52 -4.25 0.18 5.67
CA GLY A 52 -3.94 -0.67 6.82
C GLY A 52 -5.00 -1.69 7.23
N LYS A 53 -6.12 -1.79 6.51
CA LYS A 53 -7.19 -2.75 6.83
C LYS A 53 -7.39 -3.79 5.72
N PRO A 54 -7.43 -5.09 6.03
CA PRO A 54 -7.72 -6.12 5.04
C PRO A 54 -9.16 -5.98 4.53
N ILE A 55 -9.35 -5.97 3.21
CA ILE A 55 -10.67 -5.87 2.56
C ILE A 55 -11.10 -7.18 1.89
N GLY A 56 -10.24 -8.21 1.92
CA GLY A 56 -10.52 -9.52 1.37
C GLY A 56 -9.39 -10.04 0.46
N GLN A 57 -9.61 -11.21 -0.12
CA GLN A 57 -8.74 -11.78 -1.15
C GLN A 57 -9.26 -11.41 -2.53
N GLN A 58 -8.36 -11.02 -3.43
CA GLN A 58 -8.68 -10.73 -4.82
C GLN A 58 -7.70 -11.44 -5.74
N GLN A 59 -8.22 -11.95 -6.87
CA GLN A 59 -7.36 -12.36 -7.97
C GLN A 59 -6.59 -11.15 -8.51
N ALA A 60 -5.34 -11.35 -8.92
CA ALA A 60 -4.51 -10.27 -9.45
C ALA A 60 -5.20 -9.54 -10.63
N SER A 61 -5.86 -10.29 -11.52
CA SER A 61 -6.60 -9.76 -12.66
C SER A 61 -7.74 -8.80 -12.25
N MET A 62 -8.46 -9.13 -11.18
CA MET A 62 -9.56 -8.33 -10.65
C MET A 62 -9.04 -7.05 -9.98
N TYR A 63 -7.97 -7.17 -9.20
CA TYR A 63 -7.29 -6.01 -8.60
C TYR A 63 -6.86 -4.99 -9.67
N TYR A 64 -6.16 -5.43 -10.73
CA TYR A 64 -5.73 -4.52 -11.79
C TYR A 64 -6.90 -3.93 -12.59
N ARG A 65 -8.00 -4.67 -12.74
CA ARG A 65 -9.22 -4.15 -13.37
C ARG A 65 -9.85 -3.05 -12.52
N GLU A 66 -9.94 -3.24 -11.21
CA GLU A 66 -10.42 -2.20 -10.28
C GLU A 66 -9.52 -0.96 -10.32
N LEU A 67 -8.20 -1.14 -10.27
CA LEU A 67 -7.24 -0.03 -10.31
C LEU A 67 -7.33 0.82 -11.59
N LYS A 68 -7.79 0.24 -12.71
CA LYS A 68 -8.00 0.97 -13.98
C LYS A 68 -9.24 1.85 -13.98
N LYS A 69 -10.22 1.60 -13.12
CA LYS A 69 -11.43 2.43 -13.01
C LYS A 69 -11.08 3.74 -12.29
N PRO A 70 -11.29 4.92 -12.91
CA PRO A 70 -10.95 6.22 -12.32
C PRO A 70 -11.52 6.43 -10.92
N ASP A 71 -12.79 6.03 -10.72
CA ASP A 71 -13.54 6.21 -9.48
C ASP A 71 -13.49 4.98 -8.55
N SER A 72 -12.52 4.08 -8.77
CA SER A 72 -12.36 2.94 -7.86
C SER A 72 -11.97 3.40 -6.46
N HIS A 73 -12.49 2.70 -5.46
CA HIS A 73 -12.10 2.89 -4.06
C HIS A 73 -10.59 2.80 -3.85
N LEU A 74 -9.87 1.99 -4.65
CA LEU A 74 -8.40 1.89 -4.61
C LEU A 74 -7.72 3.19 -5.04
N ARG A 75 -8.12 3.76 -6.19
CA ARG A 75 -7.58 5.06 -6.65
C ARG A 75 -7.93 6.19 -5.70
N ILE A 76 -9.15 6.19 -5.17
CA ILE A 76 -9.58 7.18 -4.17
C ILE A 76 -8.71 7.08 -2.91
N ALA A 77 -8.42 5.86 -2.43
CA ALA A 77 -7.55 5.65 -1.28
C ALA A 77 -6.12 6.16 -1.53
N VAL A 78 -5.53 5.83 -2.68
CA VAL A 78 -4.20 6.32 -3.09
C VAL A 78 -4.16 7.84 -3.16
N LYS A 79 -5.14 8.47 -3.81
CA LYS A 79 -5.22 9.93 -3.93
C LYS A 79 -5.31 10.59 -2.55
N LYS A 80 -6.21 10.12 -1.68
CA LYS A 80 -6.36 10.65 -0.32
C LYS A 80 -5.06 10.56 0.49
N SER A 81 -4.35 9.44 0.38
CA SER A 81 -3.08 9.25 1.10
C SER A 81 -1.96 10.14 0.54
N LEU A 82 -1.88 10.29 -0.79
CA LEU A 82 -0.94 11.21 -1.41
C LEU A 82 -1.21 12.67 -1.00
N ASP A 83 -2.48 13.08 -1.00
CA ASP A 83 -2.88 14.44 -0.60
C ASP A 83 -2.53 14.69 0.88
N ALA A 84 -2.74 13.70 1.77
CA ALA A 84 -2.37 13.78 3.17
C ALA A 84 -0.84 13.91 3.38
N LEU A 85 -0.05 13.13 2.65
CA LEU A 85 1.42 13.21 2.72
C LEU A 85 1.93 14.56 2.23
N LYS A 86 1.42 15.07 1.10
CA LYS A 86 1.76 16.39 0.57
C LYS A 86 1.39 17.54 1.50
N ALA A 87 0.33 17.39 2.30
CA ALA A 87 -0.06 18.40 3.27
C ALA A 87 0.87 18.48 4.49
N THR A 88 1.66 17.44 4.74
CA THR A 88 2.45 17.27 5.97
C THR A 88 3.95 17.17 5.73
N HIS A 89 4.39 17.01 4.47
CA HIS A 89 5.79 16.86 4.10
C HIS A 89 6.13 17.79 2.93
N ASP A 90 7.30 18.43 3.00
CA ASP A 90 7.80 19.29 1.92
C ASP A 90 8.15 18.51 0.66
N VAL A 91 8.63 17.27 0.83
CA VAL A 91 9.03 16.37 -0.25
C VAL A 91 8.40 15.01 -0.03
N VAL A 92 7.75 14.49 -1.08
CA VAL A 92 7.19 13.14 -1.11
C VAL A 92 7.86 12.37 -2.24
N VAL A 93 8.57 11.30 -1.91
CA VAL A 93 9.20 10.39 -2.87
C VAL A 93 8.28 9.21 -3.12
N LEU A 94 7.93 8.96 -4.38
CA LEU A 94 7.10 7.82 -4.78
C LEU A 94 7.99 6.74 -5.39
N GLU A 95 8.11 5.61 -4.71
CA GLU A 95 8.76 4.42 -5.26
C GLU A 95 7.71 3.53 -5.95
N GLY A 96 7.93 3.23 -7.23
CA GLY A 96 7.12 2.23 -7.94
C GLY A 96 7.68 0.82 -7.71
N SER A 97 6.84 -0.15 -7.38
CA SER A 97 7.23 -1.55 -7.44
C SER A 97 7.47 -1.94 -8.91
N THR A 98 8.73 -2.20 -9.25
CA THR A 98 9.12 -2.54 -10.62
C THR A 98 9.67 -3.95 -10.68
N PHE A 99 8.91 -4.89 -11.26
CA PHE A 99 9.45 -5.94 -12.14
C PHE A 99 8.31 -6.61 -12.94
N GLN A 100 8.16 -6.26 -14.21
CA GLN A 100 7.55 -7.13 -15.21
C GLN A 100 8.62 -7.40 -16.26
N MET A 101 9.28 -8.57 -16.20
CA MET A 101 9.83 -9.17 -17.41
C MET A 101 8.64 -9.66 -18.22
N ARG A 102 8.53 -9.19 -19.46
CA ARG A 102 7.79 -9.90 -20.49
C ARG A 102 8.62 -11.09 -20.97
#